data_AF-A0A7Y6AEI0-F1
#
_entry.id   AF-A0A7Y6AEI0-F1
#
_cell.length_a   1.000
_cell.length_b   1.000
_cell.length_c   1.000
_cell.angle_alpha   90.00
_cell.angle_beta   90.00
_cell.angle_gamma   90.00
#
_symmetry.space_group_name_H-M   'P 1'
#
loop_
_entity.id
_entity.type
_entity.pdbx_description
1 polymer ?
#
loop_
_entity_poly.entity_id
_entity_poly.type
_entity_poly.pdbx_seq_one_letter_code
_entity_poly.pdbx_strand_id
1 'polypeptide(L)' 'RTHDGQVFAIGNQDPFSGANVMSRGIVGSRGDVPTVASPMFKQVFDLRTGVCLDDPEVSLPVYPVEIVGGQVVVGTQ' A
#
# COMPACT_ATOMS: atom_id res chain seq x y z
N ARG A 1 5.11 -7.31 -0.18
CA ARG A 1 6.56 -7.31 -0.52
C ARG A 1 6.68 -6.97 -2.00
N THR A 2 7.50 -5.98 -2.35
CA THR A 2 7.79 -5.55 -3.74
C THR A 2 8.84 -6.46 -4.38
N HIS A 3 9.09 -6.27 -5.68
CA HIS A 3 10.02 -7.09 -6.47
C HIS A 3 11.48 -7.00 -5.99
N ASP A 4 11.87 -5.89 -5.39
CA ASP A 4 13.19 -5.63 -4.80
C ASP A 4 13.29 -6.09 -3.33
N GLY A 5 12.26 -6.76 -2.80
CA GLY A 5 12.26 -7.37 -1.48
C GLY A 5 11.79 -6.45 -0.34
N GLN A 6 11.56 -5.16 -0.61
CA GLN A 6 11.03 -4.24 0.39
C GLN A 6 9.62 -4.66 0.84
N VAL A 7 9.30 -4.42 2.11
CA VAL A 7 8.00 -4.74 2.71
C VAL A 7 7.34 -3.44 3.13
N PHE A 8 6.06 -3.31 2.81
CA PHE A 8 5.21 -2.18 3.18
C PHE A 8 3.91 -2.74 3.75
N ALA A 9 3.31 -2.02 4.69
CA ALA A 9 2.05 -2.37 5.31
C ALA A 9 1.09 -1.18 5.22
N ILE A 10 -0.09 -1.42 4.65
CA ILE A 10 -1.12 -0.40 4.40
C ILE A 10 -2.50 -0.91 4.83
N GLY A 11 -3.46 -0.01 4.98
CA GLY A 11 -4.86 -0.36 5.19
C GLY A 11 -5.43 -1.23 4.07
N ASN A 12 -6.22 -2.24 4.43
CA ASN A 12 -6.83 -3.15 3.45
C ASN A 12 -8.13 -2.59 2.83
N GLN A 13 -8.75 -1.60 3.48
CA GLN A 13 -9.98 -0.98 2.99
C GLN A 13 -9.65 0.07 1.93
N ASP A 14 -10.18 -0.12 0.72
CA ASP A 14 -10.14 0.87 -0.34
C ASP A 14 -11.01 2.09 0.06
N PRO A 15 -10.47 3.31 0.09
CA PRO A 15 -11.18 4.49 0.57
C PRO A 15 -12.27 4.98 -0.39
N PHE A 16 -12.23 4.59 -1.66
CA PHE A 16 -13.23 4.97 -2.67
C PHE A 16 -14.43 4.03 -2.67
N SER A 17 -14.19 2.72 -2.50
CA SER A 17 -15.27 1.72 -2.55
C SER A 17 -15.74 1.23 -1.17
N GLY A 18 -14.94 1.46 -0.12
CA GLY A 18 -15.16 0.89 1.21
C GLY A 18 -14.88 -0.60 1.32
N ALA A 19 -14.42 -1.26 0.23
CA ALA A 19 -14.19 -2.70 0.20
C ALA A 19 -12.81 -3.09 0.73
N ASN A 20 -12.72 -4.22 1.43
CA ASN A 20 -11.47 -4.76 1.98
C ASN A 20 -10.66 -5.54 0.92
N VAL A 21 -10.08 -4.82 -0.03
CA VAL A 21 -9.50 -5.41 -1.26
C VAL A 21 -8.09 -4.95 -1.60
N MET A 22 -7.47 -4.03 -0.85
CA MET A 22 -6.15 -3.49 -1.22
C MET A 22 -5.04 -4.55 -1.22
N SER A 23 -5.14 -5.57 -0.36
CA SER A 23 -4.24 -6.74 -0.36
C SER A 23 -4.24 -7.54 -1.67
N ARG A 24 -5.26 -7.36 -2.51
CA ARG A 24 -5.38 -7.99 -3.84
C ARG A 24 -4.96 -7.05 -4.97
N GLY A 25 -4.51 -5.84 -4.65
CA GLY A 25 -4.04 -4.86 -5.62
C GLY A 25 -2.80 -5.32 -6.37
N ILE A 26 -2.61 -4.78 -7.57
CA ILE A 26 -1.40 -5.03 -8.35
C ILE A 26 -0.31 -4.10 -7.84
N VAL A 27 0.78 -4.68 -7.35
CA VAL A 27 1.99 -3.94 -6.95
C VAL A 27 2.78 -3.56 -8.20
N GLY A 28 3.29 -2.33 -8.24
CA GLY A 28 4.07 -1.83 -9.37
C GLY A 28 4.95 -0.65 -8.97
N SER A 29 5.27 0.19 -9.95
CA SER A 29 5.94 1.45 -9.71
C SER A 29 5.44 2.55 -10.64
N ARG A 30 5.60 3.81 -10.22
CA ARG A 30 5.47 5.00 -11.07
C ARG A 30 6.77 5.80 -10.96
N GLY A 31 7.69 5.57 -11.90
CA GLY A 31 9.08 5.95 -11.69
C GLY A 31 9.67 5.19 -10.51
N ASP A 32 10.29 5.90 -9.57
CA ASP A 32 10.90 5.34 -8.36
C ASP A 32 9.91 5.16 -7.19
N VAL A 33 8.63 5.50 -7.40
CA VAL A 33 7.60 5.36 -6.38
C VAL A 33 7.06 3.93 -6.41
N PRO A 34 7.20 3.12 -5.33
CA PRO A 34 6.56 1.81 -5.25
C PRO A 34 5.06 1.99 -5.03
N THR A 35 4.23 1.30 -5.79
CA THR A 35 2.78 1.52 -5.80
C THR A 35 1.97 0.25 -5.64
N VAL A 36 0.70 0.43 -5.26
CA VAL A 36 -0.35 -0.58 -5.42
C VAL A 36 -1.57 0.05 -6.08
N ALA A 37 -2.11 -0.61 -7.10
CA ALA A 37 -3.36 -0.20 -7.75
C ALA A 37 -4.56 -0.92 -7.13
N SER A 38 -5.61 -0.19 -6.74
CA SER A 38 -6.87 -0.78 -6.24
C SER A 38 -7.46 -1.75 -7.29
N PRO A 39 -7.92 -2.96 -6.90
CA PRO A 39 -8.64 -3.83 -7.81
C PRO A 39 -9.93 -3.25 -8.36
N MET A 40 -10.59 -2.35 -7.61
CA MET A 40 -11.94 -1.85 -7.92
C MET A 40 -11.91 -0.81 -9.02
N PHE A 41 -11.32 0.35 -8.74
CA PHE A 41 -11.35 1.51 -9.65
C PHE A 41 -9.96 1.96 -10.10
N LYS A 42 -8.93 1.14 -9.84
CA LYS A 42 -7.56 1.29 -10.34
C LYS A 42 -6.79 2.52 -9.86
N GLN A 43 -7.27 3.23 -8.83
CA GLN A 43 -6.47 4.28 -8.21
C GLN A 43 -5.16 3.71 -7.69
N VAL A 44 -4.09 4.47 -7.91
CA VAL A 44 -2.72 4.06 -7.61
C VAL A 44 -2.26 4.75 -6.33
N PHE A 45 -1.84 3.98 -5.34
CA PHE A 45 -1.38 4.48 -4.05
C PHE A 45 0.13 4.28 -3.88
N ASP A 46 0.83 5.27 -3.35
CA ASP A 46 2.23 5.15 -2.92
C ASP A 46 2.32 4.26 -1.68
N LEU A 47 3.07 3.15 -1.76
CA LEU A 47 3.21 2.19 -0.67
C LEU A 47 3.99 2.74 0.54
N ARG A 48 4.73 3.84 0.38
CA ARG A 48 5.54 4.47 1.44
C ARG A 48 4.71 5.42 2.30
N THR A 49 3.80 6.16 1.65
CA THR A 49 3.04 7.26 2.28
C THR A 49 1.54 6.99 2.36
N GLY A 50 1.04 6.01 1.61
CA GLY A 50 -0.38 5.70 1.49
C GLY A 50 -1.16 6.67 0.61
N VAL A 51 -0.55 7.76 0.15
CA VAL A 51 -1.21 8.80 -0.65
C VAL A 51 -1.62 8.23 -2.02
N CYS A 52 -2.84 8.53 -2.44
CA CYS A 52 -3.31 8.26 -3.79
C CYS A 52 -2.65 9.23 -4.78
N LEU A 53 -1.97 8.69 -5.79
CA LEU A 53 -1.27 9.46 -6.81
C LEU A 53 -2.21 10.07 -7.86
N ASP A 54 -3.48 9.65 -7.86
CA ASP A 54 -4.52 10.16 -8.74
C ASP A 54 -5.41 11.22 -8.05
N ASP A 55 -5.44 11.20 -6.71
CA ASP A 55 -6.16 12.15 -5.85
C ASP A 55 -5.40 12.35 -4.52
N PRO A 56 -4.54 13.37 -4.40
CA PRO A 56 -3.69 13.56 -3.22
C PRO A 56 -4.43 13.87 -1.92
N GLU A 57 -5.74 14.15 -1.96
CA GLU A 57 -6.56 14.34 -0.75
C GLU A 57 -6.98 13.01 -0.11
N VAL A 58 -6.77 11.89 -0.79
CA VAL A 58 -7.12 10.54 -0.34
C VAL A 58 -5.86 9.74 0.00
N SER A 59 -5.85 9.07 1.15
CA SER A 59 -4.74 8.21 1.55
C SER A 59 -5.21 6.96 2.28
N LEU A 60 -4.43 5.89 2.15
CA LEU A 60 -4.51 4.70 2.99
C LEU A 60 -3.70 4.92 4.28
N PRO A 61 -4.10 4.33 5.42
CA PRO A 61 -3.23 4.27 6.59
C PRO A 61 -1.97 3.45 6.25
N VAL A 62 -0.83 3.87 6.79
CA VAL A 62 0.46 3.17 6.64
C VAL A 62 0.94 2.76 8.03
N TYR A 63 1.44 1.54 8.12
CA TYR A 63 1.90 0.95 9.38
C TYR A 63 3.41 0.76 9.36
N PRO A 64 4.11 1.03 10.48
CA PRO A 64 5.52 0.68 10.64
C PRO A 64 5.70 -0.82 10.40
N VAL A 65 6.77 -1.19 9.71
CA VAL A 65 7.08 -2.59 9.44
C VAL A 65 8.57 -2.86 9.66
N GLU A 66 8.86 -3.98 10.32
CA GLU A 66 10.22 -4.44 10.59
C GLU A 66 10.34 -5.93 10.25
N ILE A 67 11.54 -6.37 9.87
CA ILE A 67 11.87 -7.78 9.70
C ILE A 67 12.78 -8.22 10.84
N VAL A 68 12.24 -8.97 11.81
CA VAL A 68 12.96 -9.47 12.99
C VAL A 68 13.12 -10.98 12.86
N GLY A 69 14.36 -11.47 12.71
CA GLY A 69 14.63 -12.90 12.60
C GLY A 69 13.90 -13.59 11.43
N GLY A 70 13.67 -12.87 10.32
CA GLY A 70 12.93 -13.37 9.16
C GLY A 70 11.40 -13.26 9.27
N GLN A 71 10.87 -12.82 10.41
CA GLN A 71 9.44 -12.55 10.58
C GLN A 71 9.12 -11.09 10.24
N VAL A 72 8.02 -10.88 9.52
CA VAL A 72 7.48 -9.54 9.27
C VAL A 72 6.63 -9.14 10.46
N VAL A 73 7.01 -8.07 11.14
CA VAL A 73 6.28 -7.47 12.27
C VAL A 73 5.63 -6.18 11.78
N VAL A 74 4.32 -6.05 11.97
CA VAL A 74 3.55 -4.85 11.63
C VAL A 74 3.17 -4.12 12.91
N GLY A 75 3.61 -2.87 13.05
CA GLY A 75 3.27 -2.00 14.17
C GLY A 75 1.85 -1.44 14.06
N THR A 76 1.31 -0.96 15.17
CA THR A 76 0.06 -0.19 15.19
C THR A 76 0.34 1.28 14.94
N GLN A 77 -0.64 2.00 14.38
CA GLN A 77 -0.66 3.46 14.37
C GLN A 77 -1.16 4.01 15.70
#